data_AF-A0A3E2TN44-F1
#
_entry.id   AF-A0A3E2TN44-F1
#
_cell.length_a   1.000
_cell.length_b   1.000
_cell.length_c   1.000
_cell.angle_alpha   90.00
_cell.angle_beta   90.00
_cell.angle_gamma   90.00
#
_symmetry.space_group_name_H-M   'P 1'
#
loop_
_entity.id
_entity.type
_entity.pdbx_description
1 polymer ?
#
loop_
_entity_poly.entity_id
_entity_poly.type
_entity_poly.pdbx_seq_one_letter_code
_entity_poly.pdbx_strand_id
1 'polypeptide(L)'
;LEDEAASRAYIEQMWAEAMEIYRSGRFKLAFSPTMQRYLKEHQRDFMPEDTKAGMIQAYLDKYTGSMVCSKQLYKEALNHTFDEPKQWEIREINEIMNQCISGWRYFPNPRMFSEYGRQKGWERENPATDSGNPSEKTMDGFVEVTEQMELPF
;
A
#
# COMPACT_ATOMS: atom_id res chain seq x y z
N LEU A 1 0.90 28.76 39.78
CA LEU A 1 2.31 28.94 40.21
C LEU A 1 2.33 30.12 41.18
N GLU A 2 1.67 29.99 42.34
CA GLU A 2 1.51 31.10 43.30
C GLU A 2 2.63 31.12 44.34
N ASP A 3 3.36 30.00 44.47
CA ASP A 3 4.54 29.85 45.31
C ASP A 3 5.76 29.55 44.44
N GLU A 4 6.61 30.56 44.26
CA GLU A 4 7.84 30.49 43.48
C GLU A 4 8.83 29.48 44.09
N ALA A 5 8.97 29.46 45.43
CA ALA A 5 9.92 28.61 46.11
C ALA A 5 9.54 27.13 45.98
N ALA A 6 8.26 26.80 46.17
CA ALA A 6 7.75 25.45 45.95
C ALA A 6 7.91 25.00 44.48
N SER A 7 7.64 25.90 43.53
CA SER A 7 7.78 25.61 42.10
C SER A 7 9.24 25.36 41.70
N ARG A 8 10.17 26.14 42.26
CA ARG A 8 11.60 25.99 42.03
C ARG A 8 12.12 24.66 42.59
N ALA A 9 11.75 24.33 43.82
CA ALA A 9 12.12 23.05 44.44
C ALA A 9 11.59 21.85 43.64
N TYR A 10 10.36 21.94 43.13
CA TYR A 10 9.79 20.91 42.26
C TYR A 10 10.59 20.71 40.96
N ILE A 11 10.95 21.80 40.28
CA ILE A 11 11.75 21.73 39.04
C ILE A 11 13.16 21.19 39.32
N GLU A 12 13.79 21.60 40.43
CA GLU A 12 15.11 21.11 40.84
C GLU A 12 15.08 19.59 41.13
N GLN A 13 14.03 19.10 41.78
CA GLN A 13 13.82 17.66 42.01
C GLN A 13 13.61 16.90 40.68
N MET A 14 12.74 17.40 39.80
CA MET A 14 12.51 16.82 38.47
C MET A 14 13.81 16.74 37.65
N TRP A 15 14.64 17.78 37.73
CA TRP A 15 15.94 17.82 37.07
C TRP A 15 16.91 16.81 37.66
N ALA A 16 16.95 16.67 38.99
CA ALA A 16 17.78 15.68 39.66
C ALA A 16 17.42 14.24 39.22
N GLU A 17 16.13 13.92 39.15
CA GLU A 17 15.64 12.61 38.68
C GLU A 17 15.98 12.35 37.21
N ALA A 18 15.80 13.34 36.34
CA ALA A 18 16.18 13.25 34.93
C ALA A 18 17.70 13.02 34.76
N MET A 19 18.52 13.74 35.54
CA MET A 19 19.97 13.59 35.53
C MET A 19 20.44 12.22 36.03
N GLU A 20 19.75 11.64 37.02
CA GLU A 20 20.04 10.28 37.50
C GLU A 20 19.76 9.23 36.41
N ILE A 21 18.61 9.34 35.73
CA ILE A 21 18.27 8.48 34.59
C ILE A 21 19.33 8.61 33.48
N TYR A 22 19.69 9.85 33.13
CA TYR A 22 20.71 10.13 32.11
C TYR A 22 22.08 9.53 32.48
N ARG A 23 22.56 9.77 33.70
CA ARG A 23 23.85 9.24 34.18
C ARG A 23 23.86 7.72 34.26
N SER A 24 22.72 7.09 34.52
CA SER A 24 22.63 5.63 34.60
C SER A 24 22.92 4.93 33.27
N GLY A 25 22.73 5.60 32.13
CA GLY A 25 22.87 5.00 30.80
C GLY A 25 21.89 3.86 30.48
N ARG A 26 20.96 3.54 31.39
CA ARG A 26 20.01 2.43 31.27
C ARG A 26 18.75 2.84 30.51
N PHE A 27 18.92 3.53 29.40
CA PHE A 27 17.83 3.94 28.51
C PHE A 27 18.23 3.76 27.06
N LYS A 28 17.23 3.59 26.19
CA LYS A 28 17.43 3.58 24.74
C LYS A 28 16.70 4.79 24.16
N LEU A 29 17.39 5.57 23.33
CA LEU A 29 16.80 6.66 22.55
C LEU A 29 16.06 6.16 21.30
N ALA A 30 16.06 4.85 21.07
CA ALA A 30 15.30 4.20 20.01
C ALA A 30 14.06 3.52 20.61
N PHE A 31 12.96 3.58 19.87
CA PHE A 31 11.75 2.84 20.18
C PHE A 31 12.01 1.33 20.28
N SER A 32 11.19 0.63 21.07
CA SER A 32 11.19 -0.83 21.06
C SER A 32 10.82 -1.36 19.67
N PRO A 33 11.26 -2.58 19.29
CA PRO A 33 10.88 -3.17 18.01
C PRO A 33 9.36 -3.26 17.80
N THR A 34 8.60 -3.48 18.87
CA THR A 34 7.12 -3.52 18.83
C THR A 34 6.55 -2.14 18.53
N MET A 35 7.04 -1.10 19.19
CA MET A 35 6.61 0.28 18.96
C MET A 35 7.00 0.77 17.56
N GLN A 36 8.17 0.38 17.04
CA GLN A 36 8.56 0.69 15.67
C GLN A 36 7.63 0.07 14.62
N ARG A 37 7.17 -1.17 14.81
CA ARG A 37 6.20 -1.81 13.91
C ARG A 37 4.86 -1.08 13.93
N TYR A 38 4.34 -0.83 15.13
CA TYR A 38 3.10 -0.07 15.33
C TYR A 38 3.16 1.30 14.65
N LEU A 39 4.26 2.05 14.84
CA LEU A 39 4.43 3.36 14.20
C LEU A 39 4.49 3.28 12.68
N LYS A 40 5.09 2.24 12.09
CA LYS A 40 5.12 2.06 10.63
C LYS A 40 3.73 1.76 10.07
N GLU A 41 2.98 0.88 10.73
CA GLU A 41 1.60 0.58 10.34
C GLU A 41 0.73 1.82 10.42
N HIS A 42 0.82 2.55 11.53
CA HIS A 42 0.08 3.79 11.72
C HIS A 42 0.55 4.88 10.75
N GLN A 43 1.84 5.01 10.46
CA GLN A 43 2.34 6.01 9.51
C GLN A 43 1.73 5.83 8.11
N ARG A 44 1.52 4.58 7.66
CA ARG A 44 0.90 4.27 6.38
C ARG A 44 -0.50 4.89 6.25
N ASP A 45 -1.28 4.87 7.33
CA ASP A 45 -2.66 5.38 7.34
C ASP A 45 -2.72 6.91 7.24
N PHE A 46 -1.60 7.61 7.49
CA PHE A 46 -1.49 9.07 7.41
C PHE A 46 -0.50 9.53 6.33
N MET A 47 -0.03 8.64 5.47
CA MET A 47 0.71 9.08 4.28
C MET A 47 -0.29 9.80 3.37
N PRO A 48 0.02 11.01 2.87
CA PRO A 48 -0.78 11.61 1.81
C PRO A 48 -0.83 10.62 0.66
N GLU A 49 -2.01 10.42 0.07
CA GLU A 49 -2.14 9.51 -1.07
C GLU A 49 -1.10 9.88 -2.12
N ASP A 50 -0.33 8.88 -2.56
CA ASP A 50 0.66 9.09 -3.58
C ASP A 50 -0.07 9.52 -4.85
N THR A 51 0.16 10.76 -5.29
CA THR A 51 -0.40 11.30 -6.53
C THR A 51 -0.17 10.33 -7.69
N LYS A 52 0.96 9.60 -7.72
CA LYS A 52 1.25 8.58 -8.73
C LYS A 52 0.33 7.36 -8.61
N ALA A 53 -0.01 6.93 -7.40
CA ALA A 53 -0.98 5.86 -7.18
C ALA A 53 -2.36 6.24 -7.72
N GLY A 54 -2.82 7.46 -7.44
CA GLY A 54 -4.07 7.98 -8.01
C GLY A 54 -4.04 8.06 -9.54
N MET A 55 -2.94 8.53 -10.13
CA MET A 55 -2.76 8.58 -11.59
C MET A 55 -2.76 7.19 -12.23
N ILE A 56 -2.04 6.23 -11.63
CA ILE A 56 -1.99 4.84 -12.08
C ILE A 56 -3.37 4.19 -11.97
N GLN A 57 -4.07 4.35 -10.85
CA GLN A 57 -5.43 3.83 -10.67
C GLN A 57 -6.38 4.39 -11.74
N ALA A 58 -6.39 5.71 -11.96
CA ALA A 58 -7.25 6.35 -12.96
C ALA A 58 -6.96 5.90 -14.39
N TYR A 59 -5.70 5.58 -14.71
CA TYR A 59 -5.33 4.96 -15.98
C TYR A 59 -5.87 3.52 -16.08
N LEU A 60 -5.66 2.70 -15.05
CA LEU A 60 -6.09 1.30 -15.03
C LEU A 60 -7.61 1.14 -15.08
N ASP A 61 -8.37 2.07 -14.49
CA ASP A 61 -9.83 2.07 -14.54
C ASP A 61 -10.37 2.26 -15.96
N LYS A 62 -9.65 3.03 -16.78
CA LYS A 62 -9.97 3.27 -18.20
C LYS A 62 -9.33 2.25 -19.14
N TYR A 63 -8.37 1.48 -18.64
CA TYR A 63 -7.59 0.55 -19.45
C TYR A 63 -8.38 -0.72 -19.77
N THR A 64 -8.55 -0.99 -21.06
CA THR A 64 -9.31 -2.13 -21.60
C THR A 64 -8.47 -3.40 -21.78
N GLY A 65 -7.14 -3.30 -21.71
CA GLY A 65 -6.25 -4.45 -21.82
C GLY A 65 -6.25 -5.32 -20.55
N SER A 66 -5.85 -6.58 -20.71
CA SER A 66 -5.75 -7.54 -19.61
C SER A 66 -4.39 -7.59 -18.93
N MET A 67 -3.37 -6.92 -19.47
CA MET A 67 -2.00 -6.94 -18.96
C MET A 67 -1.35 -5.57 -19.06
N VAL A 68 -0.55 -5.21 -18.06
CA VAL A 68 0.25 -3.96 -18.02
C VAL A 68 1.66 -4.24 -17.50
N CYS A 69 2.64 -3.41 -17.89
CA CYS A 69 4.01 -3.46 -17.37
C CYS A 69 4.46 -2.12 -16.79
N SER A 70 5.52 -2.11 -15.99
CA SER A 70 5.99 -0.89 -15.31
C SER A 70 6.39 0.23 -16.29
N LYS A 71 6.92 -0.12 -17.48
CA LYS A 71 7.26 0.86 -18.52
C LYS A 71 6.04 1.52 -19.13
N GLN A 72 4.98 0.75 -19.35
CA GLN A 72 3.70 1.25 -19.84
C GLN A 72 3.07 2.23 -18.85
N LEU A 73 3.04 1.85 -17.57
CA LEU A 73 2.53 2.73 -16.51
C LEU A 73 3.34 4.02 -16.39
N TYR A 74 4.66 3.94 -16.51
CA TYR A 74 5.52 5.12 -16.50
C TYR A 74 5.19 6.08 -17.65
N LYS A 75 5.07 5.58 -18.89
CA LYS A 75 4.84 6.44 -20.06
C LYS A 75 3.41 6.95 -20.16
N GLU A 76 2.43 6.07 -19.95
CA GLU A 76 1.03 6.36 -20.24
C GLU A 76 0.26 6.84 -19.00
N ALA A 77 0.50 6.25 -17.83
CA ALA A 77 -0.21 6.65 -16.61
C ALA A 77 0.44 7.87 -15.94
N LEU A 78 1.78 7.95 -15.93
CA LEU A 78 2.54 9.04 -15.32
C LEU A 78 2.95 10.14 -16.33
N ASN A 79 2.48 10.08 -17.58
CA ASN A 79 2.73 11.06 -18.65
C ASN A 79 4.21 11.25 -19.05
N HIS A 80 5.07 10.25 -18.88
CA HIS A 80 6.48 10.29 -19.34
C HIS A 80 6.66 9.71 -20.75
N THR A 81 6.00 10.30 -21.75
CA THR A 81 5.91 9.71 -23.11
C THR A 81 7.25 9.50 -23.81
N PHE A 82 8.25 10.33 -23.52
CA PHE A 82 9.55 10.32 -24.20
C PHE A 82 10.73 9.85 -23.34
N ASP A 83 10.52 9.64 -22.04
CA ASP A 83 11.59 9.26 -21.11
C ASP A 83 11.65 7.75 -20.90
N GLU A 84 12.87 7.23 -20.76
CA GLU A 84 13.07 5.85 -20.33
C GLU A 84 13.16 5.82 -18.79
N PRO A 85 12.37 4.95 -18.12
CA PRO A 85 12.33 4.94 -16.66
C PRO A 85 13.65 4.46 -16.06
N LYS A 86 14.11 5.17 -15.03
CA LYS A 86 15.21 4.77 -14.17
C LYS A 86 14.78 3.59 -13.28
N GLN A 87 15.77 2.85 -12.80
CA GLN A 87 15.52 1.66 -11.97
C GLN A 87 14.73 1.97 -10.68
N TRP A 88 14.93 3.14 -10.09
CA TRP A 88 14.19 3.52 -8.87
C TRP A 88 12.72 3.88 -9.19
N GLU A 89 12.43 4.51 -10.34
CA GLU A 89 11.06 4.78 -10.81
C GLU A 89 10.32 3.47 -11.09
N ILE A 90 11.00 2.48 -11.66
CA ILE A 90 10.43 1.14 -11.86
C ILE A 90 10.10 0.48 -10.51
N ARG A 91 10.98 0.61 -9.51
CA ARG A 91 10.74 0.05 -8.16
C ARG A 91 9.57 0.73 -7.48
N GLU A 92 9.44 2.05 -7.61
CA GLU A 92 8.32 2.82 -7.08
C GLU A 92 7.00 2.41 -7.72
N ILE A 93 6.93 2.27 -9.05
CA ILE A 93 5.74 1.75 -9.74
C ILE A 93 5.41 0.33 -9.27
N ASN A 94 6.40 -0.53 -9.09
CA ASN A 94 6.18 -1.88 -8.57
C ASN A 94 5.61 -1.85 -7.14
N GLU A 95 6.05 -0.91 -6.31
CA GLU A 95 5.55 -0.75 -4.94
C GLU A 95 4.09 -0.29 -4.95
N ILE A 96 3.78 0.75 -5.74
CA ILE A 96 2.41 1.26 -5.93
C ILE A 96 1.47 0.16 -6.41
N MET A 97 1.85 -0.56 -7.47
CA MET A 97 1.01 -1.62 -8.04
C MET A 97 0.75 -2.78 -7.07
N ASN A 98 1.68 -3.08 -6.17
CA ASN A 98 1.53 -4.20 -5.24
C ASN A 98 0.89 -3.81 -3.90
N GLN A 99 0.98 -2.53 -3.49
CA GLN A 99 0.49 -2.06 -2.19
C GLN A 99 -0.82 -1.26 -2.30
N CYS A 100 -0.99 -0.47 -3.36
CA CYS A 100 -2.10 0.48 -3.48
C CYS A 100 -3.16 0.06 -4.50
N ILE A 101 -2.81 -0.79 -5.47
CA ILE A 101 -3.71 -1.19 -6.56
C ILE A 101 -4.26 -2.59 -6.30
N SER A 102 -5.59 -2.72 -6.30
CA SER A 102 -6.30 -4.01 -6.17
C SER A 102 -6.83 -4.52 -7.51
N GLY A 103 -7.04 -5.83 -7.64
CA GLY A 103 -7.60 -6.45 -8.86
C GLY A 103 -6.58 -6.67 -9.99
N TRP A 104 -5.29 -6.60 -9.68
CA TRP A 104 -4.19 -6.83 -10.61
C TRP A 104 -3.16 -7.79 -10.00
N ARG A 105 -2.95 -8.93 -10.64
CA ARG A 105 -2.04 -9.98 -10.19
C ARG A 105 -0.67 -9.85 -10.83
N TYR A 106 0.38 -9.80 -10.02
CA TYR A 106 1.77 -9.82 -10.51
C TYR A 106 2.11 -11.18 -11.14
N PHE A 107 2.75 -11.17 -12.31
CA PHE A 107 3.30 -12.38 -12.93
C PHE A 107 4.85 -12.36 -12.93
N PRO A 108 5.51 -13.44 -12.47
CA PRO A 108 6.98 -13.49 -12.36
C PRO A 108 7.67 -13.71 -13.72
N ASN A 109 6.99 -14.33 -14.68
CA ASN A 109 7.54 -14.72 -15.98
C ASN A 109 7.40 -13.58 -16.99
N PRO A 110 8.50 -13.01 -17.53
CA PRO A 110 8.43 -11.88 -18.46
C PRO A 110 7.64 -12.22 -19.73
N ARG A 111 6.66 -11.39 -20.06
CA ARG A 111 5.81 -11.48 -21.27
C ARG A 111 6.20 -10.40 -22.28
N MET A 112 5.80 -10.58 -23.53
CA MET A 112 6.05 -9.61 -24.59
C MET A 112 4.96 -8.54 -24.61
N PHE A 113 5.35 -7.28 -24.55
CA PHE A 113 4.50 -6.11 -24.74
C PHE A 113 4.87 -5.45 -26.07
N SER A 114 3.89 -5.08 -26.89
CA SER A 114 4.09 -4.57 -28.25
C SER A 114 5.10 -3.42 -28.31
N GLU A 115 4.92 -2.40 -27.46
CA GLU A 115 5.76 -1.19 -27.46
C GLU A 115 6.88 -1.21 -26.42
N TYR A 116 6.82 -2.13 -25.45
CA TYR A 116 7.70 -2.13 -24.27
C TYR A 116 8.66 -3.33 -24.20
N GLY A 117 8.55 -4.23 -25.18
CA GLY A 117 9.37 -5.44 -25.28
C GLY A 117 9.07 -6.44 -24.17
N ARG A 118 10.07 -7.25 -23.82
CA ARG A 118 9.90 -8.32 -22.83
C ARG A 118 10.02 -7.77 -21.41
N GLN A 119 8.91 -7.76 -20.67
CA GLN A 119 8.82 -7.16 -19.33
C GLN A 119 8.04 -8.08 -18.37
N LYS A 120 8.33 -7.96 -17.07
CA LYS A 120 7.41 -8.43 -16.02
C LYS A 120 6.29 -7.39 -15.85
N GLY A 121 5.18 -7.80 -15.26
CA GLY A 121 4.04 -6.92 -15.11
C GLY A 121 2.91 -7.56 -14.32
N TRP A 122 1.71 -7.02 -14.54
CA TRP A 122 0.49 -7.45 -13.88
C TRP A 122 -0.56 -7.81 -14.91
N GLU A 123 -1.41 -8.76 -14.55
CA GLU A 123 -2.60 -9.12 -15.31
C GLU A 123 -3.84 -8.83 -14.48
N ARG A 124 -4.93 -8.39 -15.13
CA ARG A 124 -6.18 -8.10 -14.46
C ARG A 124 -6.75 -9.39 -13.87
N GLU A 125 -7.15 -9.36 -12.62
CA GLU A 125 -7.86 -10.49 -12.00
C GLU A 125 -9.23 -10.61 -12.66
N ASN A 126 -9.51 -11.76 -13.28
CA ASN A 126 -10.84 -12.04 -13.79
C ASN A 126 -11.80 -12.25 -12.60
N PRO A 127 -13.00 -11.65 -12.57
CA PRO A 127 -13.97 -11.85 -11.50
C PRO A 127 -14.61 -13.26 -11.47
N ALA A 128 -13.99 -14.25 -12.12
CA ALA A 128 -14.46 -15.63 -12.12
C ALA A 128 -13.31 -16.60 -12.39
N THR A 129 -12.44 -16.85 -11.41
CA THR A 129 -11.94 -18.20 -11.11
C THR A 129 -11.06 -18.15 -9.88
N ASP A 130 -11.67 -18.52 -8.76
CA ASP A 130 -11.00 -19.16 -7.63
C ASP A 130 -9.99 -20.18 -8.19
N SER A 131 -8.71 -19.99 -7.87
CA SER A 131 -7.62 -20.80 -8.42
C SER A 131 -7.54 -22.14 -7.68
N GLY A 132 -8.48 -23.04 -7.98
CA GLY A 132 -8.37 -24.49 -7.76
C GLY A 132 -8.31 -25.19 -9.11
N ASN A 133 -7.24 -25.96 -9.36
CA ASN A 133 -6.97 -26.64 -10.63
C ASN A 133 -7.96 -27.81 -10.92
N PRO A 134 -7.96 -28.42 -12.12
CA PRO A 134 -9.12 -28.54 -13.00
C PRO A 134 -9.91 -29.85 -12.81
N SER A 135 -11.22 -29.78 -13.02
CA SER A 135 -12.05 -30.96 -13.29
C SER A 135 -13.22 -30.55 -14.18
N GLU A 136 -13.51 -31.44 -15.13
CA GLU A 136 -14.51 -31.38 -16.17
C GLU A 136 -15.94 -31.10 -15.70
N LYS A 137 -16.78 -30.79 -16.71
CA LYS A 137 -18.25 -30.86 -16.77
C LYS A 137 -19.04 -29.65 -16.27
N THR A 138 -19.49 -28.88 -17.27
CA THR A 138 -20.90 -28.49 -17.50
C THR A 138 -21.85 -28.64 -16.30
N MET A 139 -22.39 -27.52 -15.80
CA MET A 139 -23.84 -27.31 -15.84
C MET A 139 -24.20 -25.84 -15.59
N ASP A 140 -25.16 -25.42 -16.39
CA ASP A 140 -25.96 -24.21 -16.40
C ASP A 140 -26.49 -23.86 -15.00
N GLY A 141 -26.48 -22.57 -14.62
CA GLY A 141 -26.79 -22.16 -13.26
C GLY A 141 -27.21 -20.70 -13.15
N PHE A 142 -28.21 -20.31 -13.93
CA PHE A 142 -28.99 -19.09 -13.67
C PHE A 142 -29.61 -19.20 -12.27
N VAL A 143 -29.29 -18.28 -11.35
CA VAL A 143 -29.88 -18.26 -10.00
C VAL A 143 -31.05 -17.29 -10.00
N GLU A 144 -32.26 -17.82 -9.88
CA GLU A 144 -33.48 -17.05 -9.63
C GLU A 144 -33.43 -16.35 -8.26
N VAL A 145 -33.71 -15.05 -8.26
CA VAL A 145 -33.85 -14.23 -7.06
C VAL A 145 -35.19 -14.55 -6.40
N THR A 146 -35.17 -15.04 -5.16
CA THR A 146 -36.40 -15.24 -4.37
C THR A 146 -36.61 -14.09 -3.38
N GLU A 147 -37.70 -13.37 -3.67
CA GLU A 147 -38.61 -12.53 -2.87
C GLU A 147 -38.16 -11.81 -1.59
N GLN A 148 -38.51 -10.52 -1.55
CA GLN A 148 -38.51 -9.60 -0.41
C GLN A 148 -39.27 -10.18 0.79
N MET A 149 -38.64 -10.19 1.97
CA MET A 149 -39.35 -10.33 3.23
C MET A 149 -39.75 -8.95 3.76
N GLU A 150 -41.06 -8.70 3.87
CA GLU A 150 -41.61 -7.54 4.58
C GLU A 150 -41.46 -7.72 6.11
N LEU A 151 -41.02 -6.66 6.78
CA LEU A 151 -40.92 -6.54 8.23
C LEU A 151 -42.29 -6.13 8.81
N PRO A 152 -42.81 -6.78 9.87
CA PRO A 152 -44.02 -6.32 10.54
C PRO A 152 -43.72 -5.19 11.55
N PHE A 153 -44.69 -4.28 11.67
CA PHE A 153 -44.69 -3.05 12.48
C PHE A 153 -44.54 -3.28 13.99
#